data_AF-A0A7C7AA70-F1
#
_entry.id   AF-A0A7C7AA70-F1
#
_cell.length_a   1.000
_cell.length_b   1.000
_cell.length_c   1.000
_cell.angle_alpha   90.00
_cell.angle_beta   90.00
_cell.angle_gamma   90.00
#
_symmetry.space_group_name_H-M   'P 1'
#
loop_
_entity.id
_entity.type
_entity.pdbx_description
1 polymer ?
#
loop_
_entity_poly.entity_id
_entity_poly.type
_entity_poly.pdbx_seq_one_letter_code
_entity_poly.pdbx_strand_id
1 'polypeptide(L)'
;MSKLEKLNQKLLALEVYLMPKLKKIKEFFLFVYTGMFLLLPVMSFAEPNVSGEATKLQQNIIPVVKDASLYLGVILVFVGLIMWAIKLVVAHGNPHKRSEILESGGWLIAATIVLGLIGIIFNLVISIAGLGNYSKVQP
;
A
#
# COMPACT_ATOMS: atom_id res chain seq x y z
N MET A 1 -27.95 -33.33 30.63
CA MET A 1 -27.46 -32.37 29.62
C MET A 1 -26.04 -32.76 29.26
N SER A 2 -25.86 -33.34 28.08
CA SER A 2 -24.63 -34.06 27.73
C SER A 2 -23.51 -33.06 27.41
N LYS A 3 -22.25 -33.45 27.66
CA LYS A 3 -21.06 -32.61 27.40
C LYS A 3 -21.01 -32.12 25.94
N LEU A 4 -21.65 -32.85 25.02
CA LEU A 4 -21.76 -32.52 23.59
C LEU A 4 -22.69 -31.31 23.34
N GLU A 5 -23.79 -31.16 24.08
CA GLU A 5 -24.70 -30.01 23.92
C GLU A 5 -24.01 -28.70 24.32
N LYS A 6 -23.25 -28.71 25.42
CA LYS A 6 -22.49 -27.54 25.86
C LYS A 6 -21.40 -27.15 24.87
N LEU A 7 -20.80 -28.12 24.18
CA LEU A 7 -19.77 -27.87 23.18
C LEU A 7 -20.38 -27.28 21.90
N ASN A 8 -21.55 -27.78 21.49
CA ASN A 8 -22.28 -27.25 20.34
C ASN A 8 -22.80 -25.83 20.59
N GLN A 9 -23.28 -25.53 21.80
CA GLN A 9 -23.67 -24.17 22.19
C GLN A 9 -22.50 -23.18 22.17
N LYS A 10 -21.32 -23.61 22.61
CA LYS A 10 -20.11 -22.76 22.57
C LYS A 10 -19.65 -22.49 21.15
N LEU A 11 -19.77 -23.47 20.26
CA LEU A 11 -19.45 -23.33 18.84
C LEU A 11 -20.38 -22.31 18.16
N LEU A 12 -21.69 -22.40 18.41
CA LEU A 12 -22.68 -21.44 17.91
C LEU A 12 -22.43 -20.01 18.44
N ALA A 13 -22.11 -19.87 19.72
CA ALA A 13 -21.77 -18.57 20.29
C ALA A 13 -20.47 -17.98 19.70
N LEU A 14 -19.50 -18.84 19.38
CA LEU A 14 -18.25 -18.45 18.74
C LEU A 14 -18.48 -17.98 17.30
N GLU A 15 -19.29 -18.69 16.51
CA GLU A 15 -19.61 -18.31 15.13
C GLU A 15 -20.35 -16.98 15.04
N VAL A 16 -21.34 -16.76 15.92
CA VAL A 16 -22.09 -15.49 15.99
C VAL A 16 -21.18 -14.32 16.36
N TYR A 17 -20.18 -14.54 17.22
CA TYR A 17 -19.20 -13.51 17.59
C TYR A 17 -18.17 -13.23 16.48
N LEU A 18 -17.76 -14.26 15.73
CA LEU A 18 -16.74 -14.12 14.68
C LEU A 18 -17.28 -13.55 13.36
N MET A 19 -18.50 -13.94 12.97
CA MET A 19 -19.13 -13.53 11.70
C MET A 19 -19.09 -12.02 11.41
N PRO A 20 -19.45 -11.11 12.35
CA PRO A 20 -19.45 -9.67 12.07
C PRO A 20 -18.03 -9.11 11.89
N LYS A 21 -17.03 -9.67 12.57
CA LYS A 21 -15.62 -9.25 12.41
C LYS A 21 -15.06 -9.73 11.07
N LEU A 22 -15.39 -10.95 10.67
CA LEU A 22 -14.95 -11.53 9.40
C LEU A 22 -15.55 -10.78 8.20
N LYS A 23 -16.82 -10.35 8.31
CA LYS A 23 -17.49 -9.56 7.28
C LYS A 23 -16.81 -8.20 7.06
N LYS A 24 -16.48 -7.48 8.14
CA LYS A 24 -15.76 -6.18 8.06
C LYS A 24 -14.38 -6.31 7.41
N ILE A 25 -13.63 -7.37 7.74
CA ILE A 25 -12.32 -7.63 7.13
C ILE A 25 -12.47 -7.90 5.63
N LYS A 26 -13.47 -8.70 5.23
CA LYS A 26 -13.74 -8.98 3.83
C LYS A 26 -14.12 -7.73 3.05
N GLU A 27 -14.96 -6.88 3.62
CA GLU A 27 -15.37 -5.59 3.02
C GLU A 27 -14.19 -4.63 2.88
N PHE A 28 -13.30 -4.55 3.87
CA PHE A 28 -12.07 -3.74 3.79
C PHE A 28 -11.12 -4.24 2.69
N PHE A 29 -10.89 -5.55 2.60
CA PHE A 29 -10.07 -6.12 1.53
C PHE A 29 -10.67 -5.90 0.14
N LEU A 30 -11.98 -6.00 0.01
CA LEU A 30 -12.69 -5.78 -1.24
C LEU A 30 -12.59 -4.30 -1.66
N PHE A 31 -12.75 -3.36 -0.71
CA PHE A 31 -12.55 -1.93 -0.95
C PHE A 31 -11.12 -1.60 -1.40
N VAL A 32 -10.11 -2.17 -0.74
CA VAL A 32 -8.70 -1.98 -1.13
C VAL A 32 -8.42 -2.57 -2.51
N TYR A 33 -8.92 -3.77 -2.81
CA TYR A 33 -8.73 -4.41 -4.11
C TYR A 33 -9.40 -3.60 -5.24
N THR A 34 -10.64 -3.17 -5.05
CA THR A 34 -11.37 -2.36 -6.04
C THR A 34 -10.73 -0.97 -6.20
N GLY A 35 -10.28 -0.35 -5.09
CA GLY A 35 -9.55 0.93 -5.14
C GLY A 35 -8.23 0.83 -5.89
N MET A 36 -7.45 -0.24 -5.67
CA MET A 36 -6.23 -0.51 -6.44
C MET A 36 -6.52 -0.80 -7.90
N PHE A 37 -7.61 -1.51 -8.22
CA PHE A 37 -8.00 -1.80 -9.60
C PHE A 37 -8.37 -0.54 -10.38
N LEU A 38 -9.03 0.43 -9.74
CA LEU A 38 -9.36 1.72 -10.35
C LEU A 38 -8.13 2.63 -10.55
N LEU A 39 -7.07 2.40 -9.78
CA LEU A 39 -5.79 3.12 -9.90
C LEU A 39 -4.82 2.42 -10.86
N LEU A 40 -5.20 1.28 -11.46
CA LEU A 40 -4.39 0.68 -12.50
C LEU A 40 -4.34 1.62 -13.71
N PRO A 41 -3.14 1.92 -14.24
CA PRO A 41 -3.02 2.73 -15.44
C PRO A 41 -3.69 1.98 -16.59
N VAL A 42 -4.80 2.51 -17.10
CA VAL A 42 -5.40 2.05 -18.35
C VAL A 42 -4.40 2.37 -19.45
N MET A 43 -3.66 1.36 -19.92
CA MET A 43 -2.76 1.52 -21.05
C MET A 43 -3.61 1.79 -22.29
N SER A 44 -3.75 3.07 -22.66
CA SER A 44 -4.29 3.45 -23.97
C SER A 44 -3.23 3.09 -25.01
N PHE A 45 -3.48 2.05 -25.80
CA PHE A 45 -2.72 1.81 -27.02
C PHE A 45 -3.05 2.96 -27.99
N ALA A 46 -2.21 3.99 -27.99
CA ALA A 46 -2.25 5.02 -29.01
C ALA A 46 -1.82 4.37 -30.33
N GLU A 47 -2.64 4.54 -31.36
CA GLU A 47 -2.34 4.12 -32.72
C GLU A 47 -1.00 4.74 -33.17
N PRO A 48 -0.14 4.03 -33.93
CA PRO A 48 1.27 4.43 -34.14
C PRO A 48 1.47 5.74 -34.91
N ASN A 49 0.40 6.46 -35.27
CA ASN A 49 0.42 7.57 -36.22
C ASN A 49 0.03 8.95 -35.65
N VAL A 50 -0.07 9.12 -34.32
CA VAL A 50 -0.31 10.45 -33.70
C VAL A 50 1.02 11.06 -33.21
N SER A 51 1.85 11.45 -34.17
CA SER A 51 3.31 11.59 -34.08
C SER A 51 3.86 12.96 -33.60
N GLY A 52 3.29 13.57 -32.56
CA GLY A 52 3.94 14.78 -32.01
C GLY A 52 3.54 15.18 -30.61
N GLU A 53 2.23 15.18 -30.32
CA GLU A 53 1.73 15.64 -29.02
C GLU A 53 1.73 14.52 -27.99
N ALA A 54 1.25 13.33 -28.34
CA ALA A 54 1.22 12.18 -27.44
C ALA A 54 2.63 11.82 -26.95
N THR A 55 3.63 11.80 -27.83
CA THR A 55 5.03 11.51 -27.48
C THR A 55 5.65 12.61 -26.60
N LYS A 56 5.33 13.89 -26.85
CA LYS A 56 5.77 15.01 -26.01
C LYS A 56 5.12 15.00 -24.63
N LEU A 57 3.83 14.68 -24.55
CA LEU A 57 3.12 14.49 -23.28
C LEU A 57 3.70 13.30 -22.49
N GLN A 58 3.99 12.18 -23.16
CA GLN A 58 4.62 11.02 -22.55
C GLN A 58 6.02 11.34 -22.02
N GLN A 59 6.83 12.08 -22.80
CA GLN A 59 8.20 12.43 -22.43
C GLN A 59 8.29 13.49 -21.32
N ASN A 60 7.32 14.41 -21.20
CA ASN A 60 7.39 15.50 -20.22
C ASN A 60 6.59 15.24 -18.94
N ILE A 61 5.43 14.58 -19.02
CA ILE A 61 4.54 14.44 -17.85
C ILE A 61 4.87 13.20 -17.04
N ILE A 62 5.19 12.07 -17.69
CA ILE A 62 5.48 10.82 -17.00
C ILE A 62 6.68 10.94 -16.03
N PRO A 63 7.83 11.54 -16.40
CA PRO A 63 8.93 11.66 -15.44
C PRO A 63 8.59 12.61 -14.30
N VAL A 64 7.91 13.73 -14.57
CA VAL A 64 7.50 14.70 -13.53
C VAL A 64 6.54 14.07 -12.52
N VAL A 65 5.56 13.29 -12.99
CA VAL A 65 4.61 12.58 -12.12
C VAL A 65 5.31 11.44 -11.37
N LYS A 66 6.21 10.70 -12.02
CA LYS A 66 7.01 9.65 -11.37
C LYS A 66 7.85 10.22 -10.23
N ASP A 67 8.58 11.30 -10.49
CA ASP A 67 9.43 11.95 -9.49
C ASP A 67 8.59 12.51 -8.34
N ALA A 68 7.50 13.21 -8.65
CA ALA A 68 6.58 13.73 -7.63
C ALA A 68 6.02 12.60 -6.74
N SER A 69 5.64 11.45 -7.33
CA SER A 69 5.13 10.29 -6.58
C SER A 69 6.17 9.68 -5.64
N LEU A 70 7.43 9.58 -6.08
CA LEU A 70 8.52 9.05 -5.26
C LEU A 70 8.81 9.97 -4.07
N TYR A 71 8.91 11.28 -4.31
CA TYR A 71 9.12 12.27 -3.25
C TYR A 71 7.96 12.28 -2.24
N LEU A 72 6.71 12.18 -2.71
CA LEU A 72 5.53 12.10 -1.84
C LEU A 72 5.53 10.81 -0.99
N GLY A 73 5.91 9.67 -1.56
CA GLY A 73 5.99 8.40 -0.84
C GLY A 73 6.99 8.44 0.33
N VAL A 74 8.17 9.03 0.11
CA VAL A 74 9.20 9.17 1.15
C VAL A 74 8.72 10.08 2.29
N ILE A 75 8.07 11.20 1.97
CA ILE A 75 7.54 12.14 2.98
C ILE A 75 6.47 11.47 3.84
N LEU A 76 5.56 10.70 3.24
CA LEU A 76 4.51 9.99 3.95
C LEU A 76 5.06 8.96 4.95
N VAL A 77 6.08 8.18 4.53
CA VAL A 77 6.76 7.23 5.43
C VAL A 77 7.44 7.96 6.58
N PHE A 78 8.10 9.08 6.30
CA PHE A 78 8.78 9.89 7.31
C PHE A 78 7.83 10.45 8.37
N VAL A 79 6.69 11.00 7.95
CA VAL A 79 5.64 11.51 8.86
C VAL A 79 5.07 10.38 9.72
N GLY A 80 4.84 9.19 9.14
CA GLY A 80 4.38 8.01 9.89
C GLY A 80 5.37 7.58 10.97
N LEU A 81 6.67 7.63 10.66
CA LEU A 81 7.75 7.28 11.59
C LEU A 81 7.86 8.27 12.76
N ILE A 82 7.68 9.58 12.49
CA ILE A 82 7.62 10.62 13.52
C ILE A 82 6.41 10.41 14.43
N MET A 83 5.22 10.21 13.87
CA MET A 83 3.99 9.97 14.65
C MET A 83 4.13 8.74 15.56
N TRP A 84 4.76 7.68 15.06
CA TRP A 84 5.05 6.48 15.84
C TRP A 84 6.03 6.75 16.98
N ALA A 85 7.13 7.45 16.71
CA ALA A 85 8.12 7.83 17.71
C ALA A 85 7.52 8.69 18.83
N ILE A 86 6.67 9.67 18.49
CA ILE A 86 5.96 10.51 19.47
C ILE A 86 5.07 9.64 20.37
N LYS A 87 4.28 8.72 19.79
CA LYS A 87 3.45 7.81 20.59
C LYS A 87 4.27 6.98 21.56
N LEU A 88 5.45 6.51 21.14
CA LEU A 88 6.36 5.71 21.97
C LEU A 88 6.90 6.52 23.15
N VAL A 89 7.25 7.80 22.94
CA VAL A 89 7.68 8.73 23.99
C VAL A 89 6.55 9.06 24.95
N VAL A 90 5.34 9.33 24.45
CA VAL A 90 4.17 9.63 25.30
C VAL A 90 3.79 8.43 26.17
N ALA A 91 3.95 7.21 25.67
CA ALA A 91 3.67 5.98 26.41
C ALA A 91 4.82 5.50 27.33
N HIS A 92 5.89 6.28 27.52
CA HIS A 92 7.05 5.84 28.30
C HIS A 92 6.73 5.42 29.75
N GLY A 93 5.69 6.01 30.37
CA GLY A 93 5.27 5.72 31.74
C GLY A 93 4.37 4.49 31.90
N ASN A 94 3.92 3.83 30.83
CA ASN A 94 3.08 2.63 30.91
C ASN A 94 3.61 1.50 30.01
N PRO A 95 4.22 0.43 30.59
CA PRO A 95 4.84 -0.65 29.83
C PRO A 95 3.86 -1.44 28.96
N HIS A 96 2.57 -1.51 29.35
CA HIS A 96 1.55 -2.21 28.56
C HIS A 96 1.23 -1.47 27.26
N LYS A 97 1.09 -0.14 27.31
CA LYS A 97 0.88 0.71 26.13
C LYS A 97 2.10 0.74 25.21
N ARG A 98 3.30 0.61 25.79
CA ARG A 98 4.56 0.51 25.05
C ARG A 98 4.63 -0.77 24.20
N SER A 99 4.17 -1.90 24.71
CA SER A 99 4.10 -3.17 23.97
C SER A 99 3.21 -3.05 22.73
N GLU A 100 2.03 -2.44 22.88
CA GLU A 100 1.07 -2.25 21.78
C GLU A 100 1.62 -1.29 20.71
N ILE A 101 2.33 -0.22 21.13
CA ILE A 101 2.98 0.70 20.20
C ILE A 101 4.17 0.03 19.50
N LEU A 102 4.95 -0.81 20.18
CA LEU A 102 6.04 -1.57 19.56
C LEU A 102 5.51 -2.55 18.50
N GLU A 103 4.38 -3.21 18.77
CA GLU A 103 3.71 -4.08 17.79
C GLU A 103 3.25 -3.29 16.56
N SER A 104 2.67 -2.10 16.77
CA SER A 104 2.32 -1.20 15.64
C SER A 104 3.54 -0.69 14.86
N GLY A 105 4.70 -0.57 15.51
CA GLY A 105 5.97 -0.20 14.88
C GLY A 105 6.49 -1.27 13.94
N GLY A 106 6.29 -2.55 14.27
CA GLY A 106 6.62 -3.67 13.40
C GLY A 106 5.87 -3.61 12.07
N TRP A 107 4.59 -3.22 12.09
CA TRP A 107 3.79 -3.02 10.88
C TRP A 107 4.25 -1.84 10.03
N LEU A 108 4.71 -0.74 10.65
CA LEU A 108 5.27 0.40 9.92
C LEU A 108 6.55 0.01 9.16
N ILE A 109 7.43 -0.77 9.81
CA ILE A 109 8.66 -1.29 9.19
C ILE A 109 8.32 -2.25 8.05
N ALA A 110 7.39 -3.18 8.28
CA ALA A 110 6.92 -4.11 7.24
C ALA A 110 6.34 -3.38 6.02
N ALA A 111 5.52 -2.34 6.23
CA ALA A 111 4.96 -1.53 5.15
C ALA A 111 6.04 -0.81 4.34
N THR A 112 7.08 -0.30 5.01
CA THR A 112 8.20 0.40 4.35
C THR A 112 9.03 -0.55 3.49
N ILE A 113 9.27 -1.78 3.96
CA ILE A 113 9.98 -2.82 3.20
C ILE A 113 9.18 -3.22 1.96
N VAL A 114 7.86 -3.42 2.12
CA VAL A 114 6.97 -3.77 1.00
C VAL A 114 6.94 -2.65 -0.05
N LEU A 115 6.84 -1.39 0.37
CA LEU A 115 6.92 -0.23 -0.53
C LEU A 115 8.27 -0.18 -1.29
N GLY A 116 9.38 -0.45 -0.60
CA GLY A 116 10.70 -0.53 -1.23
C GLY A 116 10.81 -1.63 -2.28
N LEU A 117 10.29 -2.83 -1.96
CA LEU A 117 10.24 -3.96 -2.89
C LEU A 117 9.37 -3.65 -4.12
N ILE A 118 8.21 -3.04 -3.92
CA ILE A 118 7.34 -2.60 -5.02
C ILE A 118 8.07 -1.61 -5.91
N GLY A 119 8.79 -0.63 -5.35
CA GLY A 119 9.57 0.34 -6.11
C GLY A 119 10.67 -0.30 -6.98
N ILE A 120 11.35 -1.34 -6.47
CA ILE A 120 12.34 -2.11 -7.23
C ILE A 120 11.66 -2.84 -8.41
N ILE A 121 10.55 -3.53 -8.16
CA ILE A 121 9.79 -4.24 -9.19
C ILE A 121 9.28 -3.25 -10.25
N PHE A 122 8.79 -2.09 -9.83
CA PHE A 122 8.29 -1.06 -10.74
C PHE A 122 9.40 -0.50 -11.65
N ASN A 123 10.58 -0.21 -11.09
CA ASN A 123 11.72 0.23 -11.89
C ASN A 123 12.20 -0.85 -12.86
N LEU A 124 12.16 -2.13 -12.45
CA LEU A 124 12.53 -3.25 -13.31
C LEU A 124 11.55 -3.39 -14.50
N VAL A 125 10.25 -3.27 -14.26
CA VAL A 125 9.24 -3.28 -15.34
C VAL A 125 9.42 -2.09 -16.28
N ILE A 126 9.65 -0.88 -15.78
CA ILE A 126 9.91 0.31 -16.59
C ILE A 126 11.18 0.13 -17.45
N SER A 127 12.23 -0.47 -16.88
CA SER A 127 13.47 -0.75 -17.60
C SER A 127 13.27 -1.77 -18.73
N ILE A 128 12.50 -2.83 -18.49
CA ILE A 128 12.22 -3.87 -19.50
C ILE A 128 11.29 -3.36 -20.59
N ALA A 129 10.32 -2.50 -20.25
CA ALA A 129 9.37 -1.91 -21.19
C ALA A 129 10.00 -0.86 -22.14
N GLY A 130 11.32 -0.62 -22.07
CA GLY A 130 12.00 0.39 -22.89
C GLY A 130 11.66 1.84 -22.52
N LEU A 131 10.74 2.06 -21.56
CA LEU A 131 10.39 3.35 -20.98
C LEU A 131 11.52 3.94 -20.10
N GLY A 132 12.59 3.18 -19.84
CA GLY A 132 13.80 3.65 -19.16
C GLY A 132 14.82 4.34 -20.09
N ASN A 133 14.64 4.29 -21.40
CA ASN A 133 15.57 4.86 -22.39
C ASN A 133 15.22 6.31 -22.77
N TYR A 134 15.01 7.18 -21.78
CA TYR A 134 15.10 8.63 -21.98
C TYR A 134 16.58 9.04 -22.03
N SER A 135 17.35 8.42 -22.93
CA SER A 135 18.66 8.93 -23.31
C SER A 135 18.41 10.20 -24.12
N LYS A 136 18.61 11.34 -23.45
CA LYS A 136 19.01 12.62 -24.04
C LYS A 136 17.99 13.24 -25.00
N VAL A 137 17.18 14.14 -24.47
CA VAL A 137 16.75 15.33 -25.24
C VAL A 137 17.28 16.55 -24.50
N GLN A 138 18.58 16.80 -24.66
CA GLN A 138 19.16 18.14 -24.67
C GLN A 138 19.47 18.45 -26.14
N PRO A 139 19.26 19.68 -26.59
CA PRO A 139 20.23 20.75 -26.31
C PRO A 139 19.84 21.67 -25.15
#